data_AF-A0A2V5QJP3-F1
#
_entry.id   AF-A0A2V5QJP3-F1
#
_cell.length_a   1.000
_cell.length_b   1.000
_cell.length_c   1.000
_cell.angle_alpha   90.00
_cell.angle_beta   90.00
_cell.angle_gamma   90.00
#
_symmetry.space_group_name_H-M   'P 1'
#
loop_
_entity.id
_entity.type
_entity.pdbx_description
1 polymer ?
#
loop_
_entity_poly.entity_id
_entity_poly.type
_entity_poly.pdbx_seq_one_letter_code
_entity_poly.pdbx_strand_id
1 'polypeptide(L)' 'MSEEQVKTALKSVKYPGFTRDIVSFGLVKSIHIDNGEVKVQLALATNDPNVPAAIKNDAESAL' A
#
# COMPACT_ATOMS: atom_id res chain seq x y z
N MET A 1 -2.52 12.82 -10.49
CA MET A 1 -2.27 12.13 -9.21
C MET A 1 -0.77 12.12 -8.98
N SER A 2 -0.27 12.57 -7.83
CA SER A 2 1.17 12.58 -7.51
C SER A 2 1.56 11.46 -6.55
N GLU A 3 2.86 11.16 -6.45
CA GLU A 3 3.38 10.13 -5.53
C GLU A 3 3.00 10.42 -4.06
N GLU A 4 3.00 11.70 -3.67
CA GLU A 4 2.58 12.12 -2.34
C GLU A 4 1.09 11.86 -2.08
N GLN A 5 0.23 12.04 -3.08
CA GLN A 5 -1.20 11.71 -2.96
C GLN A 5 -1.39 10.21 -2.79
N VAL A 6 -0.73 9.40 -3.63
CA VAL A 6 -0.74 7.93 -3.53
C VAL A 6 -0.26 7.49 -2.16
N LYS A 7 0.88 8.02 -1.70
CA LYS A 7 1.44 7.71 -0.37
C LYS A 7 0.51 8.11 0.77
N THR A 8 -0.23 9.22 0.62
CA THR A 8 -1.22 9.66 1.61
C THR A 8 -2.45 8.76 1.62
N ALA A 9 -2.93 8.31 0.45
CA ALA A 9 -4.01 7.32 0.36
C ALA A 9 -3.60 5.98 1.00
N LEU A 10 -2.40 5.49 0.67
CA LEU A 10 -1.84 4.25 1.24
C LEU A 10 -1.60 4.33 2.76
N LYS A 11 -1.45 5.54 3.34
CA LYS A 11 -1.40 5.72 4.80
C LYS A 11 -2.71 5.38 5.50
N SER A 12 -3.84 5.41 4.79
CA SER A 12 -5.13 4.97 5.34
C SER A 12 -5.23 3.44 5.40
N VAL A 13 -4.42 2.73 4.61
CA VAL A 13 -4.40 1.27 4.54
C VAL A 13 -3.63 0.71 5.73
N LYS A 14 -4.34 0.05 6.62
CA LYS A 14 -3.75 -0.59 7.81
C LYS A 14 -3.18 -1.96 7.48
N TYR A 15 -2.10 -2.30 8.15
CA TYR A 15 -1.57 -3.64 8.07
C TYR A 15 -2.43 -4.59 8.93
N PRO A 16 -3.06 -5.63 8.36
CA PRO A 16 -3.91 -6.56 9.12
C PRO A 16 -3.16 -7.21 10.28
N GLY A 17 -3.75 -7.18 11.48
CA GLY A 17 -3.10 -7.67 12.71
C GLY A 17 -2.15 -6.67 13.37
N PHE A 18 -1.96 -5.47 12.81
CA PHE A 18 -1.19 -4.39 13.41
C PHE A 18 -1.96 -3.06 13.38
N THR A 19 -1.57 -2.13 14.25
CA THR A 19 -2.25 -0.84 14.36
C THR A 19 -1.73 0.19 13.35
N ARG A 20 -0.49 0.00 12.88
CA ARG A 20 0.18 0.92 11.94
C ARG A 20 -0.19 0.63 10.49
N ASP A 21 -0.14 1.67 9.68
CA ASP A 21 -0.32 1.62 8.24
C ASP A 21 0.91 1.10 7.50
N ILE A 22 0.68 0.63 6.28
CA ILE A 22 1.71 0.02 5.42
C ILE A 22 2.84 0.98 5.04
N VAL A 23 2.57 2.30 5.03
CA VAL A 23 3.56 3.34 4.73
C VAL A 23 4.44 3.59 5.95
N SER A 24 3.85 3.69 7.14
CA SER A 24 4.56 3.86 8.42
C SER A 24 5.36 2.63 8.81
N PHE A 25 4.98 1.45 8.34
CA PHE A 25 5.80 0.25 8.45
C PHE A 25 7.01 0.25 7.50
N GLY A 26 7.02 1.11 6.48
CA GLY A 26 8.07 1.12 5.47
C GLY A 26 7.99 -0.07 4.49
N LEU A 27 6.79 -0.64 4.29
CA LEU A 27 6.58 -1.74 3.35
C LEU A 27 6.57 -1.25 1.90
N VAL A 28 6.20 0.01 1.69
CA VAL A 28 6.21 0.65 0.38
C VAL A 28 7.65 0.86 -0.07
N LYS A 29 8.09 0.05 -1.02
CA LYS A 29 9.44 0.12 -1.62
C LYS A 29 9.55 1.28 -2.59
N SER A 30 8.59 1.41 -3.50
CA SER A 30 8.60 2.42 -4.56
C SER A 30 7.18 2.67 -5.06
N ILE A 31 6.92 3.91 -5.49
CA ILE A 31 5.68 4.33 -6.13
C ILE A 31 6.08 4.87 -7.51
N HIS A 32 5.48 4.33 -8.56
CA HIS A 32 5.67 4.79 -9.93
C HIS A 32 4.32 5.22 -10.50
N ILE A 33 4.28 6.36 -11.15
CA ILE A 33 3.07 6.88 -11.80
C ILE A 33 3.42 7.10 -13.26
N ASP A 34 2.79 6.36 -14.16
CA ASP A 34 3.03 6.45 -15.61
C ASP A 34 1.71 6.55 -16.37
N ASN A 35 1.52 7.61 -17.15
CA ASN A 35 0.35 7.82 -18.03
C ASN A 35 -1.02 7.50 -17.41
N GLY A 36 -1.21 7.77 -16.11
CA GLY A 36 -2.46 7.51 -15.39
C GLY A 36 -2.54 6.15 -14.69
N GLU A 37 -1.53 5.29 -14.84
CA GLU A 37 -1.39 4.05 -14.10
C GLU A 37 -0.48 4.26 -12.88
N VAL A 38 -0.96 3.86 -11.70
CA VAL A 38 -0.21 3.91 -10.45
C VAL A 38 0.31 2.51 -10.13
N LYS A 39 1.63 2.35 -10.13
CA LYS A 39 2.33 1.13 -9.76
C LYS A 39 2.98 1.29 -8.39
N VAL A 40 2.52 0.52 -7.42
CA VAL A 40 3.08 0.51 -6.06
C VAL A 40 3.80 -0.83 -5.84
N GLN A 41 5.07 -0.78 -5.48
CA GLN A 41 5.80 -1.95 -5.00
C GLN A 41 5.75 -2.01 -3.49
N LEU A 42 5.23 -3.11 -2.96
CA LEU A 42 5.23 -3.42 -1.53
C LEU A 42 6.11 -4.65 -1.27
N ALA A 43 6.97 -4.56 -0.26
CA ALA A 43 7.70 -5.70 0.27
C ALA A 43 7.08 -6.09 1.61
N LEU A 44 6.29 -7.17 1.61
CA LEU A 44 5.66 -7.72 2.81
C LEU A 44 6.29 -9.07 3.13
N ALA A 45 6.76 -9.24 4.35
CA ALA A 45 7.21 -10.54 4.86
C ALA A 45 6.13 -11.08 5.79
N THR A 46 5.22 -11.88 5.24
CA THR A 46 4.11 -12.49 5.97
C THR A 46 3.92 -13.93 5.53
N ASN A 47 3.61 -14.81 6.49
CA ASN A 47 3.24 -16.19 6.22
C ASN A 47 1.74 -16.35 5.94
N ASP A 48 0.95 -15.29 6.17
CA ASP A 48 -0.50 -15.30 5.95
C ASP A 48 -0.84 -14.78 4.55
N PRO A 49 -1.46 -15.59 3.67
CA PRO A 49 -1.83 -15.18 2.31
C PRO A 49 -2.99 -14.17 2.26
N ASN A 50 -3.77 -14.01 3.34
CA ASN A 50 -4.86 -13.05 3.40
C ASN A 50 -4.36 -11.61 3.56
N VAL A 51 -3.21 -11.43 4.22
CA VAL A 51 -2.59 -10.12 4.46
C VAL A 51 -2.29 -9.34 3.15
N PRO A 52 -1.55 -9.90 2.17
CA PRO A 52 -1.28 -9.19 0.92
C PRO A 52 -2.55 -8.94 0.11
N ALA A 53 -3.52 -9.87 0.12
CA ALA A 53 -4.79 -9.69 -0.56
C ALA A 53 -5.63 -8.56 0.05
N ALA A 54 -5.72 -8.49 1.38
CA ALA A 54 -6.42 -7.44 2.09
C ALA A 54 -5.78 -6.07 1.83
N ILE A 55 -4.45 -5.96 1.96
CA ILE A 55 -3.72 -4.71 1.70
C ILE A 55 -3.90 -4.27 0.25
N LYS A 56 -3.85 -5.19 -0.71
CA LYS A 56 -4.09 -4.89 -2.12
C LYS A 56 -5.48 -4.32 -2.34
N ASN A 57 -6.51 -4.96 -1.80
CA ASN A 57 -7.90 -4.53 -1.95
C ASN A 57 -8.15 -3.17 -1.28
N ASP A 58 -7.61 -2.95 -0.07
CA ASP A 58 -7.71 -1.67 0.63
C ASP A 58 -6.99 -0.56 -0.14
N ALA A 59 -5.81 -0.84 -0.70
CA ALA A 59 -5.06 0.10 -1.53
C ALA A 59 -5.80 0.44 -2.83
N GLU A 60 -6.38 -0.55 -3.51
CA GLU A 60 -7.23 -0.36 -4.69
C GLU A 60 -8.50 0.44 -4.35
N SER A 61 -9.05 0.30 -3.15
CA SER A 61 -10.22 1.08 -2.72
C SER A 61 -9.88 2.50 -2.27
N ALA A 62 -8.61 2.78 -1.93
CA ALA A 62 -8.15 4.08 -1.46
C ALA A 62 -7.62 4.99 -2.58
N LEU A 63 -7.29 4.43 -3.75
CA LEU A 63 -6.74 5.12 -4.92
C LEU A 63 -7.81 5.34 -5.99
#